data_AF-A0A8S3WCU5-F1
#
_entry.id   AF-A0A8S3WCU5-F1
#
_cell.length_a   1.000
_cell.length_b   1.000
_cell.length_c   1.000
_cell.angle_alpha   90.00
_cell.angle_beta   90.00
_cell.angle_gamma   90.00
#
_symmetry.space_group_name_H-M   'P 1'
#
loop_
_entity.id
_entity.type
_entity.pdbx_description
1 polymer ?
#
loop_
_entity_poly.entity_id
_entity_poly.type
_entity_poly.pdbx_seq_one_letter_code
_entity_poly.pdbx_strand_id
1 'polypeptide(L)'
;MLPGYEYIHSFLDESTGLTVSSKFVLPLYQHIVNVRHPNMAFLGVVKQVITRVMDAQDHYFANLINEGGVVRATPVLTEIRDFNAKNRLDDLLNYRDYDYETQDNNHYDRKYNPRPENTCPVL
;
A
#
# COMPACT_ATOMS: atom_id res chain seq x y z
N MET A 1 6.28 -12.93 23.24
CA MET A 1 6.73 -11.60 22.80
C MET A 1 6.89 -11.68 21.29
N LEU A 2 6.05 -10.99 20.52
CA LEU A 2 6.23 -10.92 19.07
C LEU A 2 7.25 -9.81 18.79
N PRO A 3 8.43 -10.10 18.22
CA PRO A 3 9.38 -9.06 17.85
C PRO A 3 8.73 -8.15 16.80
N GLY A 4 8.84 -6.83 16.98
CA GLY A 4 8.37 -5.87 15.98
C GLY A 4 9.13 -6.04 14.66
N TYR A 5 8.52 -5.62 13.55
CA TYR A 5 9.11 -5.75 12.21
C TYR A 5 10.13 -4.64 11.93
N GLU A 6 11.25 -5.00 11.31
CA GLU A 6 12.15 -4.06 10.64
C GLU A 6 11.70 -3.89 9.19
N TYR A 7 11.57 -2.63 8.74
CA TYR A 7 11.24 -2.34 7.34
C TYR A 7 12.48 -2.57 6.48
N ILE A 8 12.51 -3.68 5.76
CA ILE A 8 13.53 -3.99 4.76
C ILE A 8 12.97 -3.63 3.39
N HIS A 9 13.55 -2.63 2.75
CA HIS A 9 13.22 -2.27 1.38
C HIS A 9 14.22 -2.91 0.43
N SER A 10 14.12 -4.24 0.23
CA SER A 10 15.06 -5.03 -0.57
C SER A 10 15.16 -4.59 -2.04
N PHE A 11 14.17 -3.83 -2.50
CA PHE A 11 14.09 -3.25 -3.84
C PHE A 11 14.79 -1.89 -3.96
N LEU A 12 15.24 -1.29 -2.86
CA LEU A 12 16.00 -0.05 -2.85
C LEU A 12 17.49 -0.37 -2.78
N ASP A 13 18.17 -0.10 -3.88
CA ASP A 13 19.62 -0.19 -4.01
C ASP A 13 20.28 1.19 -3.84
N GLU A 14 21.60 1.23 -3.63
CA GLU A 14 22.38 2.49 -3.50
C GLU A 14 22.18 3.42 -4.71
N SER A 15 21.90 2.86 -5.90
CA SER A 15 21.57 3.61 -7.12
C SER A 15 20.36 4.55 -6.97
N THR A 16 19.45 4.28 -6.04
CA THR A 16 18.27 5.12 -5.78
C THR A 16 18.62 6.44 -5.08
N GLY A 17 19.84 6.58 -4.55
CA GLY A 17 20.30 7.78 -3.85
C GLY A 17 19.56 8.06 -2.54
N LEU A 18 18.80 7.07 -2.03
CA LEU A 18 18.04 7.16 -0.78
C LEU A 18 18.81 6.50 0.36
N THR A 19 18.86 7.16 1.50
CA THR A 19 19.24 6.57 2.78
C THR A 19 17.98 5.97 3.41
N VAL A 20 17.98 4.65 3.51
CA VAL A 20 16.94 3.88 4.20
C VAL A 20 17.44 3.55 5.60
N SER A 21 16.68 3.97 6.60
CA SER A 21 16.85 3.59 8.00
C SER A 21 15.57 2.91 8.49
N SER A 22 15.63 2.21 9.63
CA SER A 22 14.47 1.56 10.25
C SER A 22 13.29 2.50 10.55
N LYS A 23 13.52 3.82 10.53
CA LYS A 23 12.52 4.84 10.85
C LYS A 23 12.24 5.83 9.73
N PHE A 24 13.14 5.99 8.76
CA PHE A 24 13.10 7.08 7.80
C PHE A 24 13.65 6.66 6.44
N VAL A 25 13.07 7.21 5.38
CA VAL A 25 13.61 7.18 4.02
C VAL A 25 13.86 8.62 3.60
N LEU A 26 15.10 8.95 3.25
CA LEU A 26 15.53 10.31 2.94
C LEU A 26 16.50 10.32 1.75
N PRO A 27 16.59 11.40 0.96
CA PRO A 27 15.76 12.60 1.03
C PRO A 27 14.44 12.45 0.22
N LEU A 28 13.31 12.77 0.86
CA LEU A 28 12.00 12.81 0.21
C LEU A 28 11.39 14.22 0.33
N TYR A 29 11.02 14.83 -0.80
CA TYR A 29 10.23 16.06 -0.81
C TYR A 29 8.80 15.75 -0.38
N GLN A 30 8.29 16.51 0.60
CA GLN A 30 6.96 16.32 1.22
C GLN A 30 6.71 14.88 1.70
N HIS A 31 7.77 14.12 2.01
CA HIS A 31 7.71 12.68 2.35
C HIS A 31 7.13 11.78 1.25
N ILE A 32 7.13 12.24 -0.01
CA ILE A 32 6.56 11.52 -1.15
C ILE A 32 7.60 11.35 -2.26
N VAL A 33 8.19 12.43 -2.77
CA VAL A 33 8.99 12.37 -4.02
C VAL A 33 10.47 12.22 -3.71
N ASN A 34 11.16 11.29 -4.37
CA ASN A 34 12.62 11.18 -4.28
C ASN A 34 13.28 12.39 -4.97
N VAL A 35 14.03 13.18 -4.20
CA VAL A 35 14.70 14.40 -4.70
C VAL A 35 15.84 14.07 -5.66
N ARG A 36 16.44 12.88 -5.55
CA ARG A 36 17.52 12.40 -6.43
C ARG A 36 16.98 11.90 -7.76
N HIS A 37 15.80 11.27 -7.75
CA HIS A 37 15.14 10.67 -8.91
C HIS A 37 13.63 11.00 -8.90
N PRO A 38 13.20 12.15 -9.45
CA PRO A 38 11.83 12.64 -9.34
C PRO A 38 10.77 11.78 -10.06
N ASN A 39 11.20 10.79 -10.84
CA ASN A 39 10.35 9.75 -11.42
C ASN A 39 9.97 8.65 -10.41
N MET A 40 10.48 8.72 -9.18
CA MET A 40 10.21 7.78 -8.09
C MET A 40 9.54 8.48 -6.91
N ALA A 41 8.44 7.91 -6.44
CA ALA A 41 7.70 8.41 -5.28
C ALA A 41 7.30 7.27 -4.35
N PHE A 42 7.11 7.60 -3.08
CA PHE A 42 6.76 6.71 -2.00
C PHE A 42 5.43 7.16 -1.38
N LEU A 43 4.50 6.22 -1.24
CA LEU A 43 3.25 6.44 -0.52
C LEU A 43 3.21 5.47 0.66
N GLY A 44 2.76 5.94 1.82
CA GLY A 44 2.63 5.09 3.01
C GLY A 44 3.94 4.77 3.72
N VAL A 45 5.05 5.44 3.39
CA VAL A 45 6.31 5.40 4.18
C VAL A 45 6.17 6.35 5.38
N VAL A 46 5.12 6.11 6.18
CA VAL A 46 4.85 6.81 7.44
C VAL A 46 4.58 5.75 8.49
N LYS A 47 5.08 5.92 9.72
CA LYS A 47 4.80 4.97 10.80
C LYS A 47 3.29 4.80 10.98
N GLN A 48 2.88 3.57 11.31
CA GLN A 48 1.50 3.07 11.53
C GLN A 48 0.50 4.00 12.24
N VAL A 49 0.96 5.02 12.94
CA VAL A 49 0.14 5.98 13.71
C VAL A 49 -0.41 7.12 12.84
N ILE A 50 0.15 7.37 11.64
CA ILE A 50 -0.21 8.54 10.81
C ILE A 50 -0.87 8.10 9.48
N THR A 51 -1.85 7.20 9.54
CA THR A 51 -2.69 6.86 8.37
C THR A 51 -3.46 8.08 7.85
N ARG A 52 -3.76 9.07 8.70
CA ARG A 52 -4.47 10.31 8.32
C ARG A 52 -3.75 11.16 7.27
N VAL A 53 -2.44 10.99 7.12
CA VAL A 53 -1.67 11.74 6.10
C VAL A 53 -1.69 11.01 4.75
N MET A 54 -2.10 9.74 4.70
CA MET A 54 -2.15 8.98 3.45
C MET A 54 -3.13 9.57 2.44
N ASP A 55 -4.29 10.08 2.87
CA ASP A 55 -5.25 10.73 1.97
C ASP A 55 -4.66 12.01 1.36
N ALA A 56 -3.95 12.81 2.17
CA ALA A 56 -3.27 14.01 1.68
C ALA A 56 -2.10 13.67 0.73
N GLN A 57 -1.33 12.61 1.03
CA GLN A 57 -0.28 12.12 0.15
C GLN A 57 -0.84 11.60 -1.17
N ASP A 58 -1.97 10.89 -1.13
CA ASP A 58 -2.66 10.37 -2.31
C ASP A 58 -3.19 11.50 -3.20
N HIS A 59 -3.83 12.53 -2.62
CA HIS A 59 -4.26 13.71 -3.38
C HIS A 59 -3.10 14.48 -4.02
N TYR A 60 -2.02 14.71 -3.28
CA TYR A 60 -0.83 15.38 -3.82
C TYR A 60 -0.21 14.56 -4.95
N PHE A 61 -0.06 13.26 -4.75
CA PHE A 61 0.51 12.36 -5.73
C PHE A 61 -0.38 12.24 -6.97
N ALA A 62 -1.71 12.18 -6.81
CA ALA A 62 -2.67 12.17 -7.93
C ALA A 62 -2.52 13.41 -8.82
N ASN A 63 -2.36 14.60 -8.23
CA ASN A 63 -2.11 15.81 -9.00
C ASN A 63 -0.77 15.74 -9.73
N LEU A 64 0.29 15.28 -9.04
CA LEU A 64 1.63 15.15 -9.61
C LEU A 64 1.67 14.21 -10.83
N ILE A 65 1.06 13.04 -10.72
CA ILE A 65 1.04 12.06 -11.82
C ILE A 65 0.17 12.50 -12.98
N ASN A 66 -0.90 13.27 -12.72
CA ASN A 66 -1.74 13.83 -13.76
C ASN A 66 -0.96 14.83 -14.64
N GLU A 67 -0.16 15.70 -14.02
CA GLU A 67 0.77 16.59 -14.75
C GLU A 67 1.85 15.80 -15.50
N GLY A 68 2.29 14.68 -14.94
CA GLY A 68 3.27 13.77 -15.55
C GLY A 68 2.70 12.85 -16.64
N GLY A 69 1.39 12.88 -16.91
CA GLY A 69 0.74 11.97 -17.86
C GLY A 69 0.76 10.49 -17.44
N VAL A 70 0.97 10.20 -16.16
CA VAL A 70 1.03 8.83 -15.62
C VAL A 70 -0.36 8.39 -15.17
N VAL A 71 -0.78 7.22 -15.65
CA VAL A 71 -2.09 6.64 -15.32
C VAL A 71 -2.13 6.23 -13.85
N ARG A 72 -3.14 6.73 -13.13
CA ARG A 72 -3.38 6.37 -11.73
C ARG A 72 -3.90 4.93 -11.61
N ALA A 73 -3.56 4.27 -10.50
CA ALA A 73 -4.24 3.05 -10.10
C ALA A 73 -5.76 3.24 -10.07
N THR A 74 -6.50 2.26 -10.56
CA THR A 74 -7.95 2.31 -10.69
C THR A 74 -8.63 2.42 -9.32
N PRO A 75 -9.61 3.33 -9.13
CA PRO A 75 -10.30 3.54 -7.85
C PRO A 75 -10.81 2.26 -7.17
N VAL A 76 -11.22 1.27 -7.95
CA VAL A 76 -11.67 -0.05 -7.48
C VAL A 76 -10.67 -0.74 -6.54
N LEU A 77 -9.36 -0.56 -6.75
CA LEU A 77 -8.34 -1.17 -5.90
C LEU A 77 -8.31 -0.55 -4.50
N THR A 78 -8.59 0.74 -4.40
CA THR A 78 -8.73 1.46 -3.13
C THR A 78 -9.96 0.96 -2.36
N GLU A 79 -11.09 0.77 -3.05
CA GLU A 79 -12.31 0.23 -2.45
C GLU A 79 -12.11 -1.20 -1.92
N ILE A 80 -11.44 -2.06 -2.70
CA ILE A 80 -11.09 -3.42 -2.26
C ILE A 80 -10.17 -3.38 -1.02
N ARG A 81 -9.15 -2.50 -1.03
CA ARG A 81 -8.25 -2.30 0.12
C ARG A 81 -9.01 -1.90 1.37
N ASP A 82 -9.93 -0.94 1.26
CA ASP A 82 -10.66 -0.40 2.41
C ASP A 82 -11.67 -1.41 2.96
N PHE A 83 -12.31 -2.20 2.09
CA PHE A 83 -13.10 -3.35 2.52
C PHE A 83 -12.24 -4.38 3.26
N ASN A 84 -11.11 -4.79 2.69
CA ASN A 84 -10.19 -5.75 3.30
C ASN A 84 -9.69 -5.28 4.68
N ALA A 85 -9.41 -3.98 4.83
CA ALA A 85 -8.98 -3.40 6.09
C ALA A 85 -10.05 -3.53 7.18
N LYS A 86 -11.32 -3.28 6.85
CA LYS A 86 -12.46 -3.45 7.77
C LYS A 86 -12.73 -4.92 8.06
N ASN A 87 -12.82 -5.74 7.02
CA ASN A 87 -13.10 -7.18 7.13
C ASN A 87 -12.06 -7.91 8.00
N ARG A 88 -10.79 -7.51 7.93
CA ARG A 88 -9.73 -8.06 8.80
C ARG A 88 -9.93 -7.72 10.28
N LEU A 89 -10.51 -6.55 10.58
CA LEU A 89 -10.83 -6.16 11.95
C LEU A 89 -12.06 -6.90 12.45
N ASP A 90 -13.05 -7.13 11.58
CA ASP A 90 -14.32 -7.75 11.93
C ASP A 90 -14.21 -9.29 12.04
N ASP A 91 -13.47 -9.94 11.13
CA ASP A 91 -13.27 -11.40 11.11
C ASP A 91 -11.81 -11.75 10.80
N LEU A 92 -11.00 -11.82 11.86
CA LEU A 92 -9.57 -12.12 11.73
C LEU A 92 -9.29 -13.55 11.23
N LEU A 93 -10.25 -14.48 11.37
CA LEU A 93 -10.05 -15.88 11.01
C LEU A 93 -10.34 -16.11 9.52
N ASN A 94 -11.44 -15.54 9.01
CA ASN A 94 -11.92 -15.83 7.65
C ASN A 94 -11.82 -14.63 6.70
N TYR A 95 -11.15 -13.53 7.06
CA TYR A 95 -11.04 -12.37 6.15
C TYR A 95 -10.39 -12.67 4.78
N ARG A 96 -9.67 -13.78 4.67
CA ARG A 96 -8.98 -14.25 3.44
C ARG A 96 -9.84 -15.14 2.54
N ASP A 97 -11.07 -15.42 2.96
CA ASP A 97 -11.99 -16.30 2.26
C ASP A 97 -12.87 -15.53 1.25
N TYR A 98 -12.37 -14.41 0.74
CA TYR A 98 -13.03 -13.66 -0.32
C TYR A 98 -12.17 -13.69 -1.58
N ASP A 99 -12.79 -14.07 -2.68
CA ASP A 99 -12.25 -13.89 -4.03
C ASP A 99 -12.85 -12.61 -4.63
N TYR A 100 -12.02 -11.87 -5.36
CA TYR A 100 -12.35 -10.58 -5.95
C TYR A 100 -12.19 -10.64 -7.47
N GLU A 101 -13.17 -10.11 -8.19
CA GLU A 101 -13.12 -9.98 -9.65
C GLU A 101 -13.41 -8.53 -10.02
N THR A 102 -12.44 -7.85 -10.61
CA THR A 102 -12.62 -6.45 -11.06
C THR A 102 -13.43 -6.45 -12.35
N GLN A 103 -14.56 -5.75 -12.35
CA GLN A 103 -15.39 -5.58 -13.55
C GLN A 103 -14.89 -4.39 -14.39
N ASP A 104 -14.66 -3.26 -13.73
CA ASP A 104 -14.19 -2.02 -14.34
C ASP A 104 -13.33 -1.19 -13.36
N ASN A 105 -13.03 0.06 -13.72
CA ASN A 105 -12.18 0.94 -12.90
C ASN A 105 -12.80 1.34 -11.56
N ASN A 106 -14.10 1.15 -11.38
CA ASN A 106 -14.92 1.62 -10.27
C ASN A 106 -15.70 0.50 -9.58
N HIS A 107 -15.85 -0.67 -10.20
CA HIS A 107 -16.68 -1.76 -9.71
C HIS A 107 -15.92 -3.09 -9.68
N TYR A 108 -16.19 -3.86 -8.63
CA TYR A 108 -15.70 -5.22 -8.46
C TYR A 108 -16.81 -6.09 -7.88
N ASP A 109 -16.77 -7.38 -8.22
CA ASP A 109 -17.51 -8.41 -7.53
C ASP A 109 -16.64 -9.03 -6.43
N ARG A 110 -17.30 -9.43 -5.34
CA ARG A 110 -16.70 -10.24 -4.29
C ARG A 110 -17.53 -11.48 -4.03
N LYS A 111 -16.87 -12.60 -3.85
CA LYS A 111 -17.51 -13.88 -3.52
C LYS A 111 -16.85 -14.49 -2.31
N TYR A 112 -17.65 -14.88 -1.33
CA TYR A 112 -17.17 -15.69 -0.22
C TYR A 112 -16.85 -17.11 -0.72
N ASN A 113 -15.60 -17.51 -0.56
CA ASN A 113 -15.04 -18.79 -0.93
C ASN A 113 -14.22 -19.33 0.27
N PRO A 114 -14.85 -20.06 1.20
CA PRO A 114 -14.21 -20.55 2.41
C PRO A 114 -13.06 -21.49 2.06
N ARG A 115 -11.87 -21.20 2.58
CA ARG A 115 -10.70 -22.05 2.34
C ARG A 115 -10.68 -23.18 3.38
N PRO A 116 -10.37 -24.43 2.98
CA PRO A 116 -10.20 -25.50 3.94
C PRO A 116 -9.04 -25.19 4.89
N GLU A 117 -9.22 -25.49 6.17
CA GLU A 117 -8.45 -25.07 7.36
C GLU A 117 -6.91 -25.23 7.27
N ASN A 118 -6.40 -25.94 6.26
CA ASN A 118 -5.00 -26.35 6.15
C ASN A 118 -4.29 -25.90 4.87
N THR A 119 -4.84 -24.96 4.10
CA THR A 119 -4.26 -24.58 2.79
C THR A 119 -3.25 -23.42 2.83
N CYS A 120 -3.06 -22.77 3.98
CA CYS A 120 -2.10 -21.67 4.09
C CYS A 120 -0.84 -22.18 4.83
N PRO A 121 0.34 -22.25 4.18
CA PRO A 121 1.56 -22.49 4.92
C PRO A 121 1.75 -21.33 5.90
N VAL A 122 1.79 -21.66 7.19
CA VAL A 122 2.23 -20.72 8.23
C VAL A 122 3.68 -20.38 7.88
N LEU A 123 3.89 -19.12 7.48
CA LEU A 123 5.22 -18.53 7.27
C LEU A 123 6.02 -18.54 8.57
#